data_AF-A0A1I6IR90-F1
#
_entry.id   AF-A0A1I6IR90-F1
#
_cell.length_a   1.000
_cell.length_b   1.000
_cell.length_c   1.000
_cell.angle_alpha   90.00
_cell.angle_beta   90.00
_cell.angle_gamma   90.00
#
_symmetry.space_group_name_H-M   'P 1'
#
loop_
_entity.id
_entity.type
_entity.pdbx_description
1 polymer ?
#
loop_
_entity_poly.entity_id
_entity_poly.type
_entity_poly.pdbx_seq_one_letter_code
_entity_poly.pdbx_strand_id
1 'polypeptide(L)'
;MELGSADAFDRMGTLGVEEEFYVVDGDGYPASGISDLVYDDPPEGLLGDRIDHELFKFTVETQTPLIEDPADADELVRAVRDALVDHAADHGYRVAAAGLHPAAKWRELDHATKPRYKSQLDRIQYPQHRNTTAGLHVHVGVDDADKATWVANEVRWYLPPLLALSANSPFWNGFDTGLSSARAKIFENLPNTGMPSHFADFEAYQTFERRMVEYGSIEDRGELWYDVRPHTGHGTVEVRTPDAQSDPDVTLAFVEYVHALVLELAERYEDGESGTEIRRELLDENKWRATRHGHDASFVGTDGESVVSLEQFVTRESDRLGVSGLRDVFDAESGATRQRRVREESGVETLCERLCLD
;
A
#
# COMPACT_ATOMS: atom_id res chain seq x y z
N MET A 1 -9.61 -4.91 -23.50
CA MET A 1 -10.12 -4.26 -22.29
C MET A 1 -10.57 -5.38 -21.37
N GLU A 2 -9.74 -5.72 -20.40
CA GLU A 2 -10.09 -6.71 -19.38
C GLU A 2 -10.91 -6.00 -18.31
N LEU A 3 -12.24 -6.09 -18.44
CA LEU A 3 -13.13 -5.77 -17.33
C LEU A 3 -13.17 -6.98 -16.40
N GLY A 4 -13.27 -6.75 -15.10
CA GLY A 4 -13.45 -7.85 -14.17
C GLY A 4 -14.88 -8.38 -14.12
N SER A 5 -15.03 -9.53 -13.46
CA SER A 5 -16.32 -10.22 -13.32
C SER A 5 -16.68 -10.35 -11.85
N ALA A 6 -17.99 -10.42 -11.57
CA ALA A 6 -18.48 -10.87 -10.28
C ALA A 6 -18.00 -12.31 -9.98
N ASP A 7 -17.78 -13.14 -11.02
CA ASP A 7 -17.34 -14.53 -10.88
C ASP A 7 -15.93 -14.67 -10.28
N ALA A 8 -15.14 -13.58 -10.25
CA ALA A 8 -13.83 -13.61 -9.61
C ALA A 8 -13.93 -13.72 -8.08
N PHE A 9 -15.03 -13.29 -7.50
CA PHE A 9 -15.28 -13.28 -6.05
C PHE A 9 -15.86 -14.64 -5.63
N ASP A 10 -15.00 -15.66 -5.51
CA ASP A 10 -15.41 -17.05 -5.25
C ASP A 10 -14.68 -17.72 -4.07
N ARG A 11 -13.74 -17.02 -3.44
CA ARG A 11 -12.88 -17.56 -2.38
C ARG A 11 -12.78 -16.60 -1.20
N MET A 12 -13.34 -16.98 -0.06
CA MET A 12 -13.25 -16.21 1.18
C MET A 12 -11.92 -16.46 1.90
N GLY A 13 -11.27 -15.38 2.36
CA GLY A 13 -10.21 -15.43 3.37
C GLY A 13 -8.82 -15.82 2.89
N THR A 14 -8.61 -16.05 1.59
CA THR A 14 -7.25 -16.16 1.02
C THR A 14 -6.51 -14.84 1.07
N LEU A 15 -5.19 -14.88 1.08
CA LEU A 15 -4.33 -13.69 1.17
C LEU A 15 -3.40 -13.54 -0.04
N GLY A 16 -3.12 -12.29 -0.37
CA GLY A 16 -2.03 -11.87 -1.25
C GLY A 16 -1.39 -10.61 -0.70
N VAL A 17 -0.07 -10.53 -0.71
CA VAL A 17 0.68 -9.37 -0.24
C VAL A 17 1.56 -8.86 -1.36
N GLU A 18 1.46 -7.57 -1.66
CA GLU A 18 2.33 -6.88 -2.60
C GLU A 18 3.16 -5.85 -1.84
N GLU A 19 4.48 -5.87 -2.08
CA GLU A 19 5.41 -4.93 -1.45
C GLU A 19 6.26 -4.24 -2.52
N GLU A 20 6.26 -2.91 -2.47
CA GLU A 20 7.11 -2.08 -3.32
C GLU A 20 8.40 -1.71 -2.56
N PHE A 21 9.54 -1.84 -3.22
CA PHE A 21 10.87 -1.58 -2.68
C PHE A 21 11.69 -0.68 -3.60
N TYR A 22 12.80 -0.17 -3.07
CA TYR A 22 13.79 0.59 -3.81
C TYR A 22 15.05 -0.24 -4.05
N VAL A 23 15.48 -0.29 -5.30
CA VAL A 23 16.80 -0.77 -5.69
C VAL A 23 17.81 0.34 -5.39
N VAL A 24 18.83 0.02 -4.59
CA VAL A 24 19.84 0.97 -4.14
C VAL A 24 21.25 0.44 -4.35
N ASP A 25 22.23 1.34 -4.38
CA ASP A 25 23.65 0.99 -4.44
C ASP A 25 24.18 0.51 -3.08
N GLY A 26 25.48 0.22 -3.01
CA GLY A 26 26.14 -0.25 -1.79
C GLY A 26 26.04 0.73 -0.61
N ASP A 27 25.86 2.03 -0.87
CA ASP A 27 25.72 3.08 0.14
C ASP A 27 24.24 3.43 0.44
N GLY A 28 23.30 2.66 -0.11
CA GLY A 28 21.87 2.84 0.11
C GLY A 28 21.22 3.96 -0.72
N TYR A 29 21.87 4.46 -1.77
CA TYR A 29 21.28 5.49 -2.64
C TYR A 29 20.54 4.88 -3.83
N PRO A 30 19.43 5.51 -4.31
CA PRO A 30 18.64 4.96 -5.42
C PRO A 30 19.49 4.67 -6.67
N ALA A 31 19.40 3.45 -7.16
CA ALA A 31 20.13 2.96 -8.32
C ALA A 31 19.17 2.39 -9.36
N SER A 32 19.45 2.65 -10.65
CA SER A 32 18.61 2.17 -11.74
C SER A 32 18.92 0.71 -12.10
N GLY A 33 18.57 -0.23 -11.23
CA GLY A 33 18.87 -1.66 -11.40
C GLY A 33 17.75 -2.50 -12.05
N ILE A 34 16.59 -1.91 -12.36
CA ILE A 34 15.44 -2.68 -12.91
C ILE A 34 15.75 -3.41 -14.23
N SER A 35 16.61 -2.86 -15.09
CA SER A 35 16.98 -3.57 -16.32
C SER A 35 17.64 -4.91 -16.01
N ASP A 36 18.57 -4.91 -15.05
CA ASP A 36 19.34 -6.08 -14.66
C ASP A 36 18.43 -7.09 -13.94
N LEU A 37 17.67 -6.61 -12.94
CA LEU A 37 16.90 -7.47 -12.04
C LEU A 37 15.62 -8.05 -12.65
N VAL A 38 15.00 -7.38 -13.63
CA VAL A 38 13.66 -7.76 -14.13
C VAL A 38 13.65 -8.14 -15.61
N TYR A 39 14.58 -7.63 -16.43
CA TYR A 39 14.54 -7.86 -17.88
C TYR A 39 15.70 -8.70 -18.41
N ASP A 40 16.92 -8.37 -18.00
CA ASP A 40 18.12 -8.97 -18.56
C ASP A 40 18.42 -10.31 -17.88
N ASP A 41 18.20 -10.41 -16.57
CA ASP A 41 18.29 -11.67 -15.81
C ASP A 41 17.13 -11.75 -14.79
N PRO A 42 15.89 -12.04 -15.24
CA PRO A 42 14.76 -12.19 -14.32
C PRO A 42 14.99 -13.36 -13.36
N PRO A 43 14.60 -13.23 -12.08
CA PRO A 43 14.79 -14.30 -11.11
C PRO A 43 13.99 -15.55 -11.49
N GLU A 44 14.42 -16.70 -10.99
CA GLU A 44 13.67 -17.95 -11.10
C GLU A 44 12.99 -18.30 -9.76
N GLY A 45 12.20 -19.38 -9.73
CA GLY A 45 11.64 -19.92 -8.49
C GLY A 45 10.54 -19.05 -7.88
N LEU A 46 10.70 -18.68 -6.61
CA LEU A 46 9.66 -17.99 -5.83
C LEU A 46 9.32 -16.61 -6.42
N LEU A 47 10.32 -15.89 -6.92
CA LEU A 47 10.16 -14.54 -7.50
C LEU A 47 9.79 -14.51 -8.98
N GLY A 48 9.88 -15.62 -9.71
CA GLY A 48 9.93 -15.60 -11.18
C GLY A 48 8.87 -14.73 -11.86
N ASP A 49 7.59 -15.09 -11.71
CA ASP A 49 6.47 -14.29 -12.24
C ASP A 49 5.90 -13.31 -11.19
N ARG A 50 6.64 -13.05 -10.11
CA ARG A 50 6.19 -12.29 -8.93
C ARG A 50 7.07 -11.10 -8.61
N ILE A 51 7.95 -10.74 -9.54
CA ILE A 51 8.69 -9.49 -9.54
C ILE A 51 8.22 -8.68 -10.75
N ASP A 52 7.76 -7.47 -10.51
CA ASP A 52 7.56 -6.48 -11.56
C ASP A 52 8.31 -5.21 -11.19
N HIS A 53 8.27 -4.25 -12.09
CA HIS A 53 8.89 -2.95 -11.94
C HIS A 53 7.81 -1.89 -12.01
N GLU A 54 8.11 -0.76 -11.39
CA GLU A 54 7.26 0.42 -11.45
C GLU A 54 7.72 1.41 -12.53
N LEU A 55 7.02 2.54 -12.63
CA LEU A 55 7.38 3.62 -13.58
C LEU A 55 8.86 4.02 -13.51
N PHE A 56 9.42 4.08 -12.31
CA PHE A 56 10.81 4.44 -12.09
C PHE A 56 11.70 3.20 -12.08
N LYS A 57 12.86 3.28 -12.75
CA LYS A 57 13.81 2.16 -12.87
C LYS A 57 14.56 1.78 -11.59
N PHE A 58 14.16 2.34 -10.46
CA PHE A 58 14.71 2.00 -9.14
C PHE A 58 13.62 1.48 -8.18
N THR A 59 12.37 1.31 -8.64
CA THR A 59 11.29 0.76 -7.82
C THR A 59 10.88 -0.59 -8.37
N VAL A 60 10.91 -1.59 -7.50
CA VAL A 60 10.52 -2.98 -7.78
C VAL A 60 9.29 -3.32 -6.94
N GLU A 61 8.36 -4.07 -7.51
CA GLU A 61 7.22 -4.64 -6.80
C GLU A 61 7.44 -6.15 -6.70
N THR A 62 7.18 -6.72 -5.53
CA THR A 62 7.10 -8.17 -5.36
C THR A 62 5.74 -8.59 -4.84
N GLN A 63 5.34 -9.80 -5.19
CA GLN A 63 4.05 -10.37 -4.80
C GLN A 63 4.26 -11.73 -4.13
N THR A 64 3.51 -12.03 -3.07
CA THR A 64 3.49 -13.39 -2.55
C THR A 64 2.77 -14.33 -3.52
N PRO A 65 3.08 -15.65 -3.51
CA PRO A 65 2.11 -16.63 -4.00
C PRO A 65 0.76 -16.44 -3.29
N LEU A 66 -0.30 -16.99 -3.89
CA LEU A 66 -1.59 -17.06 -3.21
C LEU A 66 -1.42 -17.82 -1.89
N ILE A 67 -1.75 -17.14 -0.80
CA ILE A 67 -1.66 -17.66 0.56
C ILE A 67 -3.03 -18.25 0.90
N GLU A 68 -3.13 -19.58 0.93
CA GLU A 68 -4.40 -20.25 1.23
C GLU A 68 -4.71 -20.28 2.72
N ASP A 69 -3.69 -20.50 3.56
CA ASP A 69 -3.78 -20.42 5.01
C ASP A 69 -3.06 -19.17 5.50
N PRO A 70 -3.75 -18.21 6.15
CA PRO A 70 -3.13 -17.02 6.72
C PRO A 70 -1.97 -17.30 7.69
N ALA A 71 -1.91 -18.49 8.28
CA ALA A 71 -0.78 -18.90 9.11
C ALA A 71 0.55 -18.98 8.35
N ASP A 72 0.51 -19.15 7.02
CA ASP A 72 1.70 -19.22 6.16
C ASP A 72 2.22 -17.83 5.74
N ALA A 73 1.53 -16.75 6.13
CA ALA A 73 1.88 -15.40 5.70
C ALA A 73 3.27 -14.94 6.15
N ASP A 74 3.66 -15.26 7.39
CA ASP A 74 4.98 -14.92 7.94
C ASP A 74 6.11 -15.56 7.12
N GLU A 75 6.01 -16.87 6.87
CA GLU A 75 7.00 -17.61 6.09
C GLU A 75 7.10 -17.09 4.65
N LEU A 76 5.96 -16.90 3.98
CA LEU A 76 5.93 -16.52 2.57
C LEU A 76 6.39 -15.08 2.33
N VAL A 77 5.99 -14.12 3.19
CA VAL A 77 6.44 -12.72 3.08
C VAL A 77 7.95 -12.64 3.26
N ARG A 78 8.52 -13.32 4.27
CA ARG A 78 9.96 -13.34 4.47
C ARG A 78 10.70 -14.03 3.33
N ALA A 79 10.21 -15.18 2.88
CA ALA A 79 10.85 -15.91 1.79
C ALA A 79 10.92 -15.10 0.48
N VAL A 80 9.87 -14.31 0.17
CA VAL A 80 9.85 -13.41 -1.00
C VAL A 80 10.86 -12.27 -0.82
N ARG A 81 10.92 -11.65 0.37
CA ARG A 81 11.91 -10.61 0.69
C ARG A 81 13.34 -11.12 0.61
N ASP A 82 13.62 -12.27 1.22
CA ASP A 82 14.95 -12.90 1.21
C ASP A 82 15.39 -13.20 -0.22
N ALA A 83 14.49 -13.77 -1.03
CA ALA A 83 14.76 -14.02 -2.45
C ALA A 83 15.05 -12.73 -3.24
N LEU A 84 14.40 -11.61 -2.90
CA LEU A 84 14.63 -10.32 -3.56
C LEU A 84 15.98 -9.74 -3.15
N VAL A 85 16.33 -9.82 -1.87
CA VAL A 85 17.63 -9.40 -1.34
C VAL A 85 18.76 -10.20 -1.98
N ASP A 86 18.65 -11.53 -2.01
CA ASP A 86 19.63 -12.42 -2.64
C ASP A 86 19.80 -12.10 -4.13
N HIS A 87 18.69 -11.97 -4.87
CA HIS A 87 18.73 -11.65 -6.30
C HIS A 87 19.36 -10.28 -6.58
N ALA A 88 19.03 -9.27 -5.77
CA ALA A 88 19.64 -7.95 -5.87
C ALA A 88 21.15 -8.00 -5.57
N ALA A 89 21.56 -8.75 -4.55
CA ALA A 89 22.95 -8.89 -4.15
C ALA A 89 23.81 -9.58 -5.23
N ASP A 90 23.27 -10.60 -5.90
CA ASP A 90 23.93 -11.29 -7.03
C ASP A 90 24.24 -10.33 -8.20
N HIS A 91 23.48 -9.24 -8.31
CA HIS A 91 23.65 -8.18 -9.31
C HIS A 91 24.41 -6.95 -8.80
N GLY A 92 24.91 -6.98 -7.55
CA GLY A 92 25.67 -5.89 -6.95
C GLY A 92 24.80 -4.72 -6.47
N TYR A 93 23.51 -4.96 -6.25
CA TYR A 93 22.56 -4.01 -5.67
C TYR A 93 22.19 -4.40 -4.24
N ARG A 94 21.53 -3.47 -3.56
CA ARG A 94 20.83 -3.69 -2.30
C ARG A 94 19.37 -3.28 -2.45
N VAL A 95 18.56 -3.64 -1.46
CA VAL A 95 17.13 -3.32 -1.44
C VAL A 95 16.84 -2.46 -0.22
N ALA A 96 16.03 -1.40 -0.37
CA ALA A 96 15.58 -0.56 0.72
C ALA A 96 14.06 -0.40 0.71
N ALA A 97 13.45 -0.16 1.87
CA ALA A 97 12.00 -0.01 2.00
C ALA A 97 11.61 1.23 2.83
N ALA A 98 10.77 2.07 2.25
CA ALA A 98 10.13 3.22 2.89
C ALA A 98 8.97 3.69 2.01
N GLY A 99 8.05 4.51 2.52
CA GLY A 99 7.01 5.07 1.65
C GLY A 99 7.56 6.03 0.58
N LEU A 100 8.68 6.69 0.89
CA LEU A 100 9.48 7.53 0.01
C LEU A 100 10.95 7.37 0.39
N HIS A 101 11.81 7.10 -0.59
CA HIS A 101 13.25 7.09 -0.34
C HIS A 101 13.76 8.51 -0.02
N PRO A 102 14.43 8.77 1.12
CA PRO A 102 14.77 10.12 1.56
C PRO A 102 15.77 10.84 0.63
N ALA A 103 16.62 10.07 -0.04
CA ALA A 103 17.60 10.59 -1.02
C ALA A 103 17.10 10.61 -2.47
N ALA A 104 15.90 10.07 -2.76
CA ALA A 104 15.39 10.07 -4.14
C ALA A 104 15.06 11.48 -4.61
N LYS A 105 15.59 11.83 -5.79
CA LYS A 105 15.32 13.08 -6.48
C LYS A 105 14.77 12.78 -7.86
N TRP A 106 13.46 12.80 -8.01
CA TRP A 106 12.78 12.33 -9.23
C TRP A 106 13.31 12.96 -10.55
N ARG A 107 13.81 14.21 -10.52
CA ARG A 107 14.38 14.89 -11.70
C ARG A 107 15.71 14.31 -12.18
N GLU A 108 16.40 13.57 -11.33
CA GLU A 108 17.71 12.95 -11.58
C GLU A 108 17.56 11.44 -11.88
N LEU A 109 16.35 10.88 -11.79
CA LEU A 109 16.09 9.44 -11.89
C LEU A 109 15.47 9.06 -13.25
N ASP A 110 15.83 7.87 -13.74
CA ASP A 110 15.38 7.38 -15.03
C ASP A 110 13.97 6.77 -14.95
N HIS A 111 13.13 7.09 -15.95
CA HIS A 111 11.85 6.41 -16.16
C HIS A 111 12.02 5.12 -16.98
N ALA A 112 11.19 4.12 -16.72
CA ALA A 112 11.04 2.94 -17.56
C ALA A 112 10.58 3.32 -18.98
N THR A 113 11.06 2.59 -19.98
CA THR A 113 10.86 2.94 -21.40
C THR A 113 9.79 2.12 -22.11
N LYS A 114 9.10 1.21 -21.38
CA LYS A 114 8.01 0.38 -21.91
C LYS A 114 6.83 1.24 -22.41
N PRO A 115 6.07 0.77 -23.42
CA PRO A 115 4.95 1.53 -23.99
C PRO A 115 3.90 1.98 -22.96
N ARG A 116 3.52 1.12 -22.01
CA ARG A 116 2.53 1.46 -20.96
C ARG A 116 2.92 2.72 -20.18
N TYR A 117 4.18 2.81 -19.75
CA TYR A 117 4.65 3.96 -18.98
C TYR A 117 4.80 5.22 -19.80
N LYS A 118 5.21 5.11 -21.06
CA LYS A 118 5.23 6.27 -21.97
C LYS A 118 3.82 6.83 -22.13
N SER A 119 2.83 5.96 -22.31
CA SER A 119 1.42 6.36 -22.38
C SER A 119 0.95 7.03 -21.10
N GLN A 120 1.29 6.47 -19.92
CA GLN A 120 0.96 7.08 -18.63
C GLN A 120 1.64 8.44 -18.42
N LEU A 121 2.93 8.58 -18.75
CA LEU A 121 3.66 9.85 -18.68
C LEU A 121 3.02 10.90 -19.60
N ASP A 122 2.68 10.52 -20.83
CA ASP A 122 2.03 11.41 -21.78
C ASP A 122 0.62 11.83 -21.35
N ARG A 123 -0.15 10.92 -20.73
CA ARG A 123 -1.52 11.20 -20.29
C ARG A 123 -1.59 11.96 -18.96
N ILE A 124 -0.79 11.57 -17.97
CA ILE A 124 -0.88 12.06 -16.59
C ILE A 124 0.04 13.26 -16.37
N GLN A 125 1.16 13.34 -17.10
CA GLN A 125 2.11 14.45 -17.05
C GLN A 125 2.74 14.62 -15.64
N TYR A 126 2.83 15.86 -15.17
CA TYR A 126 3.66 16.27 -14.03
C TYR A 126 3.46 15.44 -12.74
N PRO A 127 2.25 15.02 -12.35
CA PRO A 127 2.05 14.10 -11.23
C PRO A 127 2.80 12.76 -11.38
N GLN A 128 2.77 12.13 -12.56
CA GLN A 128 3.40 10.83 -12.78
C GLN A 128 4.93 10.94 -12.81
N HIS A 129 5.47 12.03 -13.37
CA HIS A 129 6.90 12.33 -13.37
C HIS A 129 7.56 12.43 -11.99
N ARG A 130 6.78 12.50 -10.91
CA ARG A 130 7.30 12.66 -9.55
C ARG A 130 6.84 11.56 -8.60
N ASN A 131 6.19 10.51 -9.12
CA ASN A 131 5.61 9.43 -8.33
C ASN A 131 6.65 8.37 -7.93
N THR A 132 7.52 8.71 -6.98
CA THR A 132 8.57 7.82 -6.47
C THR A 132 8.12 7.00 -5.26
N THR A 133 6.83 6.67 -5.18
CA THR A 133 6.22 6.08 -3.99
C THR A 133 6.46 4.57 -3.91
N ALA A 134 6.50 4.04 -2.69
CA ALA A 134 6.50 2.60 -2.43
C ALA A 134 5.45 2.27 -1.34
N GLY A 135 4.57 1.32 -1.59
CA GLY A 135 3.46 0.91 -0.74
C GLY A 135 3.51 -0.54 -0.27
N LEU A 136 2.58 -0.85 0.63
CA LEU A 136 2.18 -2.21 0.98
C LEU A 136 0.71 -2.39 0.58
N HIS A 137 0.43 -3.41 -0.22
CA HIS A 137 -0.93 -3.79 -0.60
C HIS A 137 -1.29 -5.14 0.00
N VAL A 138 -2.46 -5.22 0.63
CA VAL A 138 -2.99 -6.46 1.20
C VAL A 138 -4.29 -6.81 0.51
N HIS A 139 -4.31 -7.98 -0.13
CA HIS A 139 -5.48 -8.56 -0.77
C HIS A 139 -6.09 -9.62 0.14
N VAL A 140 -7.38 -9.49 0.43
CA VAL A 140 -8.16 -10.53 1.13
C VAL A 140 -9.26 -11.02 0.21
N GLY A 141 -9.29 -12.32 -0.07
CA GLY A 141 -10.32 -12.96 -0.90
C GLY A 141 -11.71 -12.81 -0.28
N VAL A 142 -12.69 -12.49 -1.11
CA VAL A 142 -14.11 -12.40 -0.74
C VAL A 142 -14.93 -13.20 -1.74
N ASP A 143 -15.87 -13.99 -1.25
CA ASP A 143 -16.64 -14.99 -2.02
C ASP A 143 -17.97 -14.47 -2.58
N ASP A 144 -18.18 -13.16 -2.54
CA ASP A 144 -19.34 -12.50 -3.13
C ASP A 144 -18.98 -11.05 -3.52
N ALA A 145 -19.42 -10.62 -4.70
CA ALA A 145 -19.04 -9.32 -5.26
C ALA A 145 -19.74 -8.13 -4.59
N ASP A 146 -21.00 -8.30 -4.17
CA ASP A 146 -21.74 -7.27 -3.42
C ASP A 146 -21.19 -7.18 -1.99
N LYS A 147 -20.86 -8.31 -1.37
CA LYS A 147 -20.12 -8.39 -0.11
C LYS A 147 -18.79 -7.66 -0.20
N ALA A 148 -17.98 -7.91 -1.24
CA ALA A 148 -16.69 -7.23 -1.42
C ALA A 148 -16.85 -5.71 -1.56
N THR A 149 -17.89 -5.27 -2.27
CA THR A 149 -18.20 -3.83 -2.42
C THR A 149 -18.64 -3.22 -1.10
N TRP A 150 -19.48 -3.91 -0.33
CA TRP A 150 -19.90 -3.48 1.00
C TRP A 150 -18.71 -3.40 1.98
N VAL A 151 -17.87 -4.43 2.03
CA VAL A 151 -16.66 -4.45 2.85
C VAL A 151 -15.73 -3.30 2.47
N ALA A 152 -15.48 -3.07 1.17
CA ALA A 152 -14.68 -1.95 0.71
C ALA A 152 -15.27 -0.59 1.13
N ASN A 153 -16.59 -0.44 1.17
CA ASN A 153 -17.23 0.77 1.69
C ASN A 153 -17.00 0.99 3.19
N GLU A 154 -17.07 -0.07 4.01
CA GLU A 154 -16.87 0.03 5.46
C GLU A 154 -15.40 0.26 5.82
N VAL A 155 -14.48 -0.43 5.13
CA VAL A 155 -13.03 -0.35 5.35
C VAL A 155 -12.51 1.09 5.26
N ARG A 156 -13.15 1.97 4.47
CA ARG A 156 -12.73 3.38 4.28
C ARG A 156 -12.47 4.14 5.59
N TRP A 157 -13.25 3.92 6.64
CA TRP A 157 -13.03 4.60 7.94
C TRP A 157 -11.77 4.10 8.66
N TYR A 158 -11.38 2.86 8.43
CA TYR A 158 -10.23 2.20 9.05
C TYR A 158 -8.89 2.55 8.37
N LEU A 159 -8.92 3.04 7.13
CA LEU A 159 -7.70 3.35 6.37
C LEU A 159 -6.83 4.45 7.00
N PRO A 160 -7.39 5.58 7.50
CA PRO A 160 -6.55 6.63 8.09
C PRO A 160 -5.77 6.18 9.35
N PRO A 161 -6.34 5.45 10.31
CA PRO A 161 -5.55 4.83 11.38
C PRO A 161 -4.40 3.93 10.88
N LEU A 162 -4.63 3.13 9.83
CA LEU A 162 -3.57 2.30 9.23
C LEU A 162 -2.47 3.15 8.56
N LEU A 163 -2.85 4.23 7.88
CA LEU A 163 -1.89 5.19 7.34
C LEU A 163 -1.05 5.83 8.46
N ALA A 164 -1.69 6.18 9.57
CA ALA A 164 -1.02 6.79 10.71
C ALA A 164 0.02 5.86 11.32
N LEU A 165 -0.32 4.57 11.52
CA LEU A 165 0.58 3.54 12.05
C LEU A 165 1.74 3.23 11.10
N SER A 166 1.45 3.11 9.81
CA SER A 166 2.43 2.75 8.77
C SER A 166 3.35 3.89 8.36
N ALA A 167 3.07 5.13 8.76
CA ALA A 167 3.77 6.31 8.26
C ALA A 167 5.31 6.18 8.34
N ASN A 168 5.93 6.08 7.17
CA ASN A 168 7.35 5.76 7.01
C ASN A 168 7.95 6.54 5.82
N SER A 169 7.52 7.79 5.61
CA SER A 169 7.95 8.62 4.48
C SER A 169 7.97 10.14 4.76
N PRO A 170 8.71 10.61 5.78
CA PRO A 170 8.72 12.03 6.13
C PRO A 170 9.49 12.93 5.16
N PHE A 171 10.39 12.36 4.35
CA PHE A 171 11.27 13.10 3.45
C PHE A 171 10.87 12.99 1.99
N TRP A 172 11.01 14.08 1.22
CA TRP A 172 10.84 14.07 -0.23
C TRP A 172 11.86 15.00 -0.90
N ASN A 173 12.61 14.50 -1.89
CA ASN A 173 13.74 15.20 -2.51
C ASN A 173 14.78 15.73 -1.51
N GLY A 174 15.03 15.00 -0.41
CA GLY A 174 15.99 15.38 0.63
C GLY A 174 15.49 16.42 1.64
N PHE A 175 14.22 16.83 1.59
CA PHE A 175 13.62 17.77 2.54
C PHE A 175 12.64 17.08 3.47
N ASP A 176 12.68 17.43 4.76
CA ASP A 176 11.59 17.08 5.68
C ASP A 176 10.34 17.85 5.26
N THR A 177 9.30 17.10 4.92
CA THR A 177 8.04 17.66 4.41
C THR A 177 7.16 18.23 5.52
N GLY A 178 7.45 17.89 6.78
CA GLY A 178 6.55 18.10 7.91
C GLY A 178 5.35 17.14 7.96
N LEU A 179 5.28 16.16 7.07
CA LEU A 179 4.28 15.08 7.07
C LEU A 179 4.89 13.80 7.62
N SER A 180 4.10 12.94 8.27
CA SER A 180 4.57 11.61 8.68
C SER A 180 4.58 10.63 7.50
N SER A 181 3.55 10.70 6.65
CA SER A 181 3.54 10.03 5.33
C SER A 181 3.40 11.07 4.22
N ALA A 182 4.51 11.50 3.62
CA ALA A 182 4.43 12.31 2.41
C ALA A 182 4.06 11.49 1.17
N ARG A 183 4.30 10.17 1.19
CA ARG A 183 3.87 9.22 0.15
C ARG A 183 2.39 9.44 -0.19
N ALA A 184 1.52 9.45 0.82
CA ALA A 184 0.09 9.60 0.64
C ALA A 184 -0.26 10.86 -0.19
N LYS A 185 0.41 11.99 0.04
CA LYS A 185 0.16 13.22 -0.71
C LYS A 185 0.82 13.27 -2.07
N ILE A 186 1.97 12.64 -2.26
CA ILE A 186 2.59 12.53 -3.58
C ILE A 186 1.73 11.68 -4.50
N PHE A 187 1.32 10.49 -4.02
CA PHE A 187 0.46 9.56 -4.75
C PHE A 187 -0.91 10.19 -5.08
N GLU A 188 -1.52 10.92 -4.13
CA GLU A 188 -2.83 11.56 -4.31
C GLU A 188 -2.90 12.62 -5.43
N ASN A 189 -1.77 13.02 -6.00
CA ASN A 189 -1.78 13.93 -7.15
C ASN A 189 -2.06 13.22 -8.48
N LEU A 190 -2.03 11.88 -8.51
CA LEU A 190 -2.44 11.11 -9.68
C LEU A 190 -3.97 11.19 -9.86
N PRO A 191 -4.50 11.01 -11.08
CA PRO A 191 -5.93 10.79 -11.25
C PRO A 191 -6.33 9.45 -10.62
N ASN A 192 -7.63 9.28 -10.32
CA ASN A 192 -8.23 8.00 -9.91
C ASN A 192 -7.62 7.37 -8.65
N THR A 193 -7.14 8.21 -7.73
CA THR A 193 -6.46 7.79 -6.50
C THR A 193 -7.19 8.28 -5.24
N GLY A 194 -6.72 7.83 -4.08
CA GLY A 194 -7.16 8.29 -2.77
C GLY A 194 -8.44 7.61 -2.30
N MET A 195 -9.13 8.25 -1.36
CA MET A 195 -10.30 7.69 -0.72
C MET A 195 -11.45 7.54 -1.73
N PRO A 196 -11.97 6.31 -1.98
CA PRO A 196 -13.09 6.11 -2.89
C PRO A 196 -14.40 6.64 -2.32
N SER A 197 -15.30 7.07 -3.21
CA SER A 197 -16.69 7.34 -2.86
C SER A 197 -17.43 6.05 -2.52
N HIS A 198 -18.60 6.18 -1.89
CA HIS A 198 -19.45 5.04 -1.59
C HIS A 198 -20.08 4.49 -2.89
N PHE A 199 -20.07 3.16 -3.06
CA PHE A 199 -20.80 2.47 -4.13
C PHE A 199 -21.99 1.71 -3.54
N ALA A 200 -23.16 1.78 -4.15
CA ALA A 200 -24.37 1.17 -3.61
C ALA A 200 -24.30 -0.37 -3.59
N ASP A 201 -23.70 -0.94 -4.62
CA ASP A 201 -23.59 -2.37 -4.90
C ASP A 201 -22.47 -2.60 -5.92
N PHE A 202 -22.17 -3.87 -6.22
CA PHE A 202 -21.15 -4.23 -7.20
C PHE A 202 -21.49 -3.76 -8.61
N GLU A 203 -22.77 -3.74 -8.99
CA GLU A 203 -23.20 -3.26 -10.31
C GLU A 203 -22.83 -1.78 -10.52
N ALA A 204 -23.01 -0.95 -9.48
CA ALA A 204 -22.61 0.45 -9.49
C ALA A 204 -21.09 0.61 -9.62
N TYR A 205 -20.31 -0.19 -8.88
CA TYR A 205 -18.85 -0.21 -8.97
C TYR A 205 -18.37 -0.63 -10.37
N GLN A 206 -18.86 -1.77 -10.88
CA GLN A 206 -18.50 -2.29 -12.20
C GLN A 206 -18.92 -1.33 -13.32
N THR A 207 -20.07 -0.66 -13.18
CA THR A 207 -20.50 0.38 -14.13
C THR A 207 -19.57 1.58 -14.13
N PHE A 208 -19.05 1.99 -12.97
CA PHE A 208 -18.04 3.04 -12.88
C PHE A 208 -16.73 2.60 -13.51
N GLU A 209 -16.19 1.44 -13.14
CA GLU A 209 -14.95 0.87 -13.71
C GLU A 209 -15.04 0.81 -15.24
N ARG A 210 -16.12 0.22 -15.77
CA ARG A 210 -16.36 0.13 -17.22
C ARG A 210 -16.37 1.50 -17.89
N ARG A 211 -17.04 2.50 -17.31
CA ARG A 211 -17.06 3.87 -17.87
C ARG A 211 -15.67 4.48 -17.90
N MET A 212 -14.87 4.30 -16.85
CA MET A 212 -13.51 4.83 -16.79
C MET A 212 -12.65 4.28 -17.93
N VAL A 213 -12.79 2.98 -18.24
CA VAL A 213 -12.11 2.33 -19.37
C VAL A 213 -12.68 2.80 -20.71
N GLU A 214 -14.01 2.76 -20.90
CA GLU A 214 -14.68 3.10 -22.16
C GLU A 214 -14.42 4.55 -22.62
N TYR A 215 -14.29 5.48 -21.67
CA TYR A 215 -13.96 6.88 -21.96
C TYR A 215 -12.46 7.17 -21.99
N GLY A 216 -11.60 6.15 -21.86
CA GLY A 216 -10.14 6.29 -21.90
C GLY A 216 -9.55 7.08 -20.71
N SER A 217 -10.29 7.19 -19.61
CA SER A 217 -9.79 7.79 -18.37
C SER A 217 -8.77 6.87 -17.67
N ILE A 218 -8.90 5.57 -17.88
CA ILE A 218 -7.93 4.52 -17.53
C ILE A 218 -7.72 3.58 -18.74
N GLU A 219 -6.53 2.99 -18.86
CA GLU A 219 -6.24 1.96 -19.88
C GLU A 219 -6.87 0.63 -19.51
N ASP A 220 -6.79 0.28 -18.23
CA ASP A 220 -7.39 -0.89 -17.62
C ASP A 220 -7.76 -0.63 -16.14
N ARG A 221 -8.45 -1.60 -15.53
CA ARG A 221 -8.93 -1.56 -14.15
C ARG A 221 -7.84 -1.32 -13.10
N GLY A 222 -6.60 -1.72 -13.38
CA GLY A 222 -5.46 -1.57 -12.48
C GLY A 222 -5.14 -0.11 -12.17
N GLU A 223 -5.52 0.81 -13.05
CA GLU A 223 -5.32 2.25 -12.87
C GLU A 223 -6.40 2.96 -12.03
N LEU A 224 -7.27 2.20 -11.37
CA LEU A 224 -8.07 2.67 -10.24
C LEU A 224 -7.25 2.55 -8.95
N TRP A 225 -6.37 3.50 -8.69
CA TRP A 225 -5.44 3.50 -7.55
C TRP A 225 -6.05 4.00 -6.24
N TYR A 226 -7.26 3.55 -5.93
CA TYR A 226 -7.93 3.91 -4.68
C TYR A 226 -7.23 3.30 -3.45
N ASP A 227 -7.39 3.97 -2.31
CA ASP A 227 -6.85 3.53 -1.02
C ASP A 227 -7.38 2.14 -0.58
N VAL A 228 -8.59 1.80 -1.06
CA VAL A 228 -9.20 0.47 -1.00
C VAL A 228 -10.03 0.24 -2.27
N ARG A 229 -10.10 -1.00 -2.77
CA ARG A 229 -11.01 -1.36 -3.87
C ARG A 229 -11.42 -2.84 -3.87
N PRO A 230 -12.60 -3.19 -4.40
CA PRO A 230 -12.84 -4.53 -4.93
C PRO A 230 -11.92 -4.78 -6.12
N HIS A 231 -11.02 -5.75 -6.04
CA HIS A 231 -10.15 -6.13 -7.14
C HIS A 231 -10.84 -7.16 -8.04
N THR A 232 -11.47 -6.66 -9.09
CA THR A 232 -12.36 -7.43 -9.98
C THR A 232 -11.66 -8.49 -10.83
N GLY A 233 -10.32 -8.54 -10.78
CA GLY A 233 -9.51 -9.59 -11.40
C GLY A 233 -9.06 -10.69 -10.45
N HIS A 234 -9.08 -10.45 -9.14
CA HIS A 234 -8.60 -11.41 -8.13
C HIS A 234 -9.68 -11.84 -7.15
N GLY A 235 -10.85 -11.19 -7.15
CA GLY A 235 -11.93 -11.52 -6.22
C GLY A 235 -11.65 -11.07 -4.80
N THR A 236 -10.86 -10.00 -4.63
CA THR A 236 -10.39 -9.58 -3.31
C THR A 236 -10.90 -8.20 -2.94
N VAL A 237 -10.92 -7.88 -1.65
CA VAL A 237 -10.82 -6.50 -1.18
C VAL A 237 -9.34 -6.19 -1.00
N GLU A 238 -8.88 -5.15 -1.67
CA GLU A 238 -7.48 -4.75 -1.70
C GLU A 238 -7.30 -3.44 -0.92
N VAL A 239 -6.47 -3.46 0.13
CA VAL A 239 -6.09 -2.29 0.92
C VAL A 239 -4.70 -1.83 0.50
N ARG A 240 -4.58 -0.56 0.04
CA ARG A 240 -3.35 0.01 -0.56
C ARG A 240 -2.79 1.23 0.19
N THR A 241 -3.42 1.55 1.30
CA THR A 241 -3.13 2.77 2.07
C THR A 241 -1.73 2.79 2.73
N PRO A 242 -1.24 1.70 3.33
CA PRO A 242 0.02 1.73 4.08
C PRO A 242 1.25 2.14 3.25
N ASP A 243 2.18 2.85 3.87
CA ASP A 243 3.54 3.03 3.33
C ASP A 243 4.30 1.69 3.34
N ALA A 244 5.27 1.49 2.44
CA ALA A 244 6.17 0.34 2.52
C ALA A 244 7.02 0.33 3.81
N GLN A 245 7.29 -0.87 4.33
CA GLN A 245 7.94 -1.10 5.63
C GLN A 245 9.26 -1.85 5.48
N SER A 246 10.32 -1.36 6.13
CA SER A 246 11.61 -2.06 6.20
C SER A 246 11.55 -3.30 7.08
N ASP A 247 10.74 -3.25 8.14
CA ASP A 247 10.60 -4.34 9.10
C ASP A 247 9.47 -5.28 8.66
N PRO A 248 9.73 -6.58 8.39
CA PRO A 248 8.70 -7.53 8.00
C PRO A 248 7.65 -7.75 9.09
N ASP A 249 7.99 -7.60 10.37
CA ASP A 249 7.03 -7.77 11.48
C ASP A 249 5.95 -6.68 11.41
N VAL A 250 6.33 -5.48 10.98
CA VAL A 250 5.39 -4.37 10.77
C VAL A 250 4.49 -4.64 9.56
N THR A 251 5.03 -5.18 8.45
CA THR A 251 4.20 -5.64 7.31
C THR A 251 3.18 -6.67 7.77
N LEU A 252 3.61 -7.68 8.53
CA LEU A 252 2.76 -8.77 8.99
C LEU A 252 1.67 -8.31 9.96
N ALA A 253 1.94 -7.30 10.79
CA ALA A 253 0.93 -6.66 11.62
C ALA A 253 -0.21 -6.04 10.80
N PHE A 254 0.09 -5.44 9.64
CA PHE A 254 -0.95 -4.93 8.73
C PHE A 254 -1.69 -6.05 8.01
N VAL A 255 -0.99 -7.11 7.60
CA VAL A 255 -1.60 -8.30 6.98
C VAL A 255 -2.58 -8.97 7.94
N GLU A 256 -2.17 -9.24 9.18
CA GLU A 256 -3.00 -9.81 10.25
C GLU A 256 -4.27 -8.97 10.46
N TYR A 257 -4.10 -7.66 10.64
CA TYR A 257 -5.22 -6.77 10.91
C TYR A 257 -6.20 -6.67 9.73
N VAL A 258 -5.69 -6.45 8.51
CA VAL A 258 -6.54 -6.29 7.32
C VAL A 258 -7.31 -7.59 7.05
N HIS A 259 -6.67 -8.75 7.22
CA HIS A 259 -7.32 -10.04 7.11
C HIS A 259 -8.48 -10.18 8.11
N ALA A 260 -8.21 -9.97 9.40
CA ALA A 260 -9.21 -10.09 10.45
C ALA A 260 -10.35 -9.08 10.28
N LEU A 261 -10.05 -7.84 9.88
CA LEU A 261 -11.05 -6.81 9.61
C LEU A 261 -11.97 -7.20 8.45
N VAL A 262 -11.42 -7.69 7.34
CA VAL A 262 -12.22 -8.08 6.17
C VAL A 262 -13.11 -9.29 6.49
N LEU A 263 -12.59 -10.30 7.20
CA LEU A 263 -13.39 -11.45 7.62
C LEU A 263 -14.57 -11.01 8.51
N GLU A 264 -14.31 -10.16 9.50
CA GLU A 264 -15.33 -9.71 10.44
C GLU A 264 -16.40 -8.83 9.77
N LEU A 265 -16.00 -7.96 8.84
CA LEU A 265 -16.94 -7.19 8.02
C LEU A 265 -17.75 -8.08 7.08
N ALA A 266 -17.13 -9.12 6.50
CA ALA A 266 -17.84 -10.10 5.69
C ALA A 266 -18.91 -10.86 6.49
N GLU A 267 -18.65 -11.20 7.75
CA GLU A 267 -19.65 -11.80 8.65
C GLU A 267 -20.81 -10.83 8.93
N ARG A 268 -20.53 -9.55 9.19
CA ARG A 268 -21.57 -8.53 9.38
C ARG A 268 -22.47 -8.32 8.16
N TYR A 269 -21.90 -8.41 6.96
CA TYR A 269 -22.66 -8.38 5.72
C TYR A 269 -23.66 -9.55 5.64
N GLU A 270 -23.22 -10.76 5.98
CA GLU A 270 -24.08 -11.96 6.02
C GLU A 270 -25.19 -11.84 7.07
N ASP A 271 -24.89 -11.20 8.20
CA ASP A 271 -25.88 -10.86 9.24
C ASP A 271 -26.87 -9.75 8.82
N GLY A 272 -26.67 -9.14 7.65
CA GLY A 272 -27.54 -8.11 7.09
C GLY A 272 -27.37 -6.74 7.74
N GLU A 273 -26.18 -6.44 8.28
CA GLU A 273 -25.89 -5.13 8.87
C GLU A 273 -25.99 -4.01 7.82
N SER A 274 -26.61 -2.90 8.19
CA SER A 274 -26.65 -1.71 7.33
C SER A 274 -25.28 -1.05 7.28
N GLY A 275 -24.84 -0.65 6.09
CA GLY A 275 -23.56 0.06 5.92
C GLY A 275 -23.53 1.42 6.64
N THR A 276 -22.32 1.89 6.93
CA THR A 276 -22.05 3.16 7.60
C THR A 276 -22.04 4.31 6.60
N GLU A 277 -23.02 5.21 6.70
CA GLU A 277 -23.04 6.44 5.90
C GLU A 277 -22.10 7.50 6.49
N ILE A 278 -20.85 7.52 6.02
CA ILE A 278 -19.90 8.58 6.31
C ILE A 278 -19.61 9.43 5.07
N ARG A 279 -19.61 10.74 5.27
CA ARG A 279 -19.23 11.69 4.22
C ARG A 279 -17.76 11.52 3.85
N ARG A 280 -17.47 11.50 2.55
CA ARG A 280 -16.11 11.39 2.02
C ARG A 280 -15.20 12.50 2.57
N GLU A 281 -15.73 13.70 2.80
CA GLU A 281 -14.93 14.80 3.34
C GLU A 281 -14.43 14.56 4.77
N LEU A 282 -15.15 13.77 5.58
CA LEU A 282 -14.68 13.37 6.91
C LEU A 282 -13.60 12.30 6.82
N LEU A 283 -13.71 11.39 5.86
CA LEU A 283 -12.68 10.40 5.56
C LEU A 283 -11.39 11.07 5.08
N ASP A 284 -11.50 12.06 4.19
CA ASP A 284 -10.36 12.86 3.70
C ASP A 284 -9.70 13.67 4.82
N GLU A 285 -10.50 14.25 5.74
CA GLU A 285 -9.99 14.92 6.94
C GLU A 285 -9.23 13.94 7.84
N ASN A 286 -9.78 12.75 8.10
CA ASN A 286 -9.09 11.71 8.86
C ASN A 286 -7.78 11.30 8.19
N LYS A 287 -7.78 11.12 6.85
CA LYS A 287 -6.58 10.83 6.08
C LYS A 287 -5.55 11.95 6.18
N TRP A 288 -5.96 13.22 6.15
CA TRP A 288 -5.06 14.34 6.38
C TRP A 288 -4.43 14.31 7.77
N ARG A 289 -5.22 14.03 8.81
CA ARG A 289 -4.70 13.91 10.19
C ARG A 289 -3.67 12.79 10.31
N ALA A 290 -3.94 11.63 9.73
CA ALA A 290 -2.98 10.52 9.66
C ALA A 290 -1.69 10.93 8.92
N THR A 291 -1.84 11.48 7.71
CA THR A 291 -0.74 11.94 6.86
C THR A 291 0.18 12.90 7.63
N ARG A 292 -0.41 13.88 8.34
CA ARG A 292 0.32 14.96 9.00
C ARG A 292 0.91 14.55 10.35
N HIS A 293 0.18 13.77 11.14
CA HIS A 293 0.50 13.55 12.56
C HIS A 293 0.98 12.13 12.87
N GLY A 294 0.81 11.16 11.97
CA GLY A 294 1.23 9.77 12.22
C GLY A 294 0.65 9.25 13.54
N HIS A 295 1.51 8.71 14.41
CA HIS A 295 1.10 8.16 15.71
C HIS A 295 0.40 9.15 16.65
N ASP A 296 0.60 10.46 16.49
CA ASP A 296 -0.06 11.50 17.30
C ASP A 296 -1.47 11.87 16.78
N ALA A 297 -1.98 11.17 15.77
CA ALA A 297 -3.26 11.48 15.15
C ALA A 297 -4.48 11.09 16.01
N SER A 298 -5.59 11.77 15.73
CA SER A 298 -6.93 11.39 16.20
C SER A 298 -7.94 11.60 15.09
N PHE A 299 -9.03 10.84 15.10
CA PHE A 299 -9.94 10.69 13.98
C PHE A 299 -11.35 11.07 14.38
N VAL A 300 -12.09 11.69 13.47
CA VAL A 300 -13.55 11.82 13.60
C VAL A 300 -14.14 10.41 13.55
N GLY A 301 -14.95 10.07 14.55
CA GLY A 301 -15.61 8.77 14.66
C GLY A 301 -16.63 8.54 13.55
N THR A 302 -17.11 7.31 13.44
CA THR A 302 -18.11 6.91 12.44
C THR A 302 -19.45 7.63 12.60
N ASP A 303 -19.75 8.11 13.81
CA ASP A 303 -20.92 8.93 14.12
C ASP A 303 -20.79 10.40 13.62
N GLY A 304 -19.60 10.82 13.21
CA GLY A 304 -19.33 12.20 12.79
C GLY A 304 -19.25 13.21 13.95
N GLU A 305 -19.41 12.78 15.19
CA GLU A 305 -19.50 13.64 16.38
C GLU A 305 -18.38 13.36 17.39
N SER A 306 -17.92 12.12 17.47
CA SER A 306 -16.87 11.68 18.39
C SER A 306 -15.47 11.87 17.81
N VAL A 307 -14.48 11.83 18.70
CA VAL A 307 -13.06 11.80 18.34
C VAL A 307 -12.44 10.53 18.94
N VAL A 308 -11.73 9.77 18.12
CA VAL A 308 -11.05 8.53 18.46
C VAL A 308 -9.55 8.76 18.32
N SER A 309 -8.78 8.68 19.42
CA SER A 309 -7.30 8.71 19.32
C SER A 309 -6.78 7.43 18.66
N LEU A 310 -5.56 7.48 18.11
CA LEU A 310 -4.95 6.27 17.57
C LEU A 310 -4.80 5.16 18.61
N GLU A 311 -4.45 5.50 19.86
CA GLU A 311 -4.38 4.55 20.98
C GLU A 311 -5.74 3.87 21.25
N GLN A 312 -6.82 4.65 21.25
CA GLN A 312 -8.17 4.12 21.43
C GLN A 312 -8.58 3.19 20.29
N PHE A 313 -8.24 3.57 19.05
CA PHE A 313 -8.43 2.73 17.87
C PHE A 313 -7.68 1.40 18.04
N VAL A 314 -6.36 1.45 18.23
CA VAL A 314 -5.50 0.26 18.34
C VAL A 314 -5.98 -0.66 19.46
N THR A 315 -6.28 -0.10 20.63
CA THR A 315 -6.75 -0.90 21.78
C THR A 315 -8.06 -1.61 21.46
N ARG A 316 -9.08 -0.85 21.00
CA ARG A 316 -10.40 -1.40 20.67
C ARG A 316 -10.31 -2.47 19.57
N GLU A 317 -9.56 -2.18 18.53
CA GLU A 317 -9.46 -3.03 17.35
C GLU A 317 -8.70 -4.32 17.65
N SER A 318 -7.59 -4.22 18.38
CA SER A 318 -6.83 -5.40 18.85
C SER A 318 -7.70 -6.30 19.73
N ASP A 319 -8.44 -5.71 20.68
CA ASP A 319 -9.27 -6.46 21.61
C ASP A 319 -10.48 -7.12 20.91
N ARG A 320 -11.12 -6.43 19.96
CA ARG A 320 -12.32 -6.96 19.28
C ARG A 320 -12.00 -8.03 18.24
N LEU A 321 -10.88 -7.90 17.52
CA LEU A 321 -10.48 -8.83 16.47
C LEU A 321 -9.58 -9.95 16.99
N GLY A 322 -9.06 -9.83 18.22
CA GLY A 322 -8.15 -10.82 18.80
C GLY A 322 -6.77 -10.84 18.14
N VAL A 323 -6.33 -9.70 17.61
CA VAL A 323 -5.03 -9.50 16.95
C VAL A 323 -4.12 -8.61 17.80
N SER A 324 -2.80 -8.74 17.68
CA SER A 324 -1.85 -7.94 18.48
C SER A 324 -0.90 -7.08 17.66
N GLY A 325 -0.70 -7.36 16.38
CA GLY A 325 0.34 -6.71 15.59
C GLY A 325 0.27 -5.19 15.60
N LEU A 326 -0.93 -4.59 15.47
CA LEU A 326 -1.05 -3.12 15.52
C LEU A 326 -0.70 -2.51 16.87
N ARG A 327 -0.87 -3.25 17.97
CA ARG A 327 -0.46 -2.80 19.31
C ARG A 327 1.06 -2.75 19.40
N ASP A 328 1.73 -3.78 18.89
CA ASP A 328 3.20 -3.82 18.85
C ASP A 328 3.77 -2.68 17.97
N VAL A 329 3.13 -2.40 16.82
CA VAL A 329 3.50 -1.27 15.96
C VAL A 329 3.29 0.08 16.63
N PHE A 330 2.20 0.26 17.39
CA PHE A 330 1.90 1.51 18.10
C PHE A 330 2.84 1.75 19.28
N ASP A 331 3.22 0.70 20.02
CA ASP A 331 4.12 0.80 21.17
C ASP A 331 5.58 1.06 20.75
N ALA A 332 5.93 0.76 19.50
CA ALA A 332 7.22 1.06 18.89
C ALA A 332 7.35 2.52 18.38
N GLU A 333 8.59 2.99 18.23
CA GLU A 333 8.84 4.30 17.60
C GLU A 333 8.38 4.28 16.12
N SER A 334 7.47 5.18 15.74
CA SER A 334 6.98 5.27 14.36
C SER A 334 8.12 5.40 13.33
N GLY A 335 7.93 4.83 12.14
CA GLY A 335 8.92 4.90 11.05
C GLY A 335 9.32 6.34 10.72
N ALA A 336 8.35 7.24 10.62
CA ALA A 336 8.60 8.67 10.38
C ALA A 336 9.43 9.35 11.50
N THR A 337 9.13 9.05 12.77
CA THR A 337 9.91 9.58 13.91
C THR A 337 11.33 9.03 13.90
N ARG A 338 11.47 7.71 13.70
CA ARG A 338 12.77 7.02 13.61
C ARG A 338 13.63 7.60 12.50
N GLN A 339 13.09 7.80 11.31
CA GLN A 339 13.83 8.38 10.18
C GLN A 339 14.32 9.81 10.48
N ARG A 340 13.47 10.66 11.08
CA ARG A 340 13.85 12.03 11.48
C ARG A 340 14.98 12.01 12.51
N ARG A 341 14.85 11.18 13.55
CA ARG A 341 15.85 11.03 14.60
C ARG A 341 17.20 10.56 14.04
N VAL A 342 17.21 9.51 13.21
CA VAL A 342 18.43 9.01 12.56
C VAL A 342 19.05 10.10 11.68
N ARG A 343 18.24 10.84 10.91
CA ARG A 343 18.74 11.95 10.08
C ARG A 343 19.42 13.04 10.90
N GLU A 344 18.82 13.43 12.01
CA GLU A 344 19.33 14.48 12.90
C GLU A 344 20.60 14.03 13.64
N GLU A 345 20.60 12.81 14.17
CA GLU A 345 21.69 12.30 15.01
C GLU A 345 22.88 11.78 14.18
N SER A 346 22.64 11.26 12.98
CA SER A 346 23.63 10.45 12.24
C SER A 346 23.74 10.73 10.74
N GLY A 347 22.99 11.69 10.18
CA GLY A 347 23.13 12.14 8.79
C GLY A 347 22.31 11.34 7.74
N VAL A 348 22.51 11.66 6.45
CA VAL A 348 21.75 11.04 5.33
C VAL A 348 22.15 9.59 5.15
N GLU A 349 23.46 9.37 5.23
CA GLU A 349 24.13 8.16 4.82
C GLU A 349 23.69 7.03 5.75
N THR A 350 23.73 7.28 7.07
CA THR A 350 23.18 6.37 8.07
C THR A 350 21.67 6.15 7.90
N LEU A 351 20.91 7.18 7.51
CA LEU A 351 19.48 7.00 7.27
C LEU A 351 19.23 6.06 6.08
N CYS A 352 19.94 6.22 4.97
CA CYS A 352 19.79 5.36 3.79
C CYS A 352 20.19 3.92 4.13
N GLU A 353 21.29 3.74 4.85
CA GLU A 353 21.72 2.43 5.35
C GLU A 353 20.65 1.75 6.21
N ARG A 354 20.00 2.49 7.12
CA ARG A 354 18.96 1.97 8.03
C ARG A 354 17.65 1.61 7.34
N LEU A 355 17.46 1.98 6.08
CA LEU A 355 16.29 1.59 5.29
C LEU A 355 16.56 0.34 4.44
N CYS A 356 17.82 -0.09 4.34
CA CYS A 356 18.17 -1.31 3.62
C CYS A 356 17.64 -2.54 4.35
N LEU A 357 17.23 -3.53 3.57
CA LEU A 357 16.97 -4.89 4.03
C LEU A 357 18.31 -5.63 4.16
N ASP A 358 18.39 -6.53 5.13
CA ASP A 358 19.57 -7.36 5.43
C ASP A 358 19.43 -8.77 4.84
#